data_AF-A0A5C5V363-F1
#
_entry.id   AF-A0A5C5V363-F1
#
_cell.length_a   1.000
_cell.length_b   1.000
_cell.length_c   1.000
_cell.angle_alpha   90.00
_cell.angle_beta   90.00
_cell.angle_gamma   90.00
#
_symmetry.space_group_name_H-M   'P 1'
#
loop_
_entity.id
_entity.type
_entity.pdbx_description
1 polymer ?
#
loop_
_entity_poly.entity_id
_entity_poly.type
_entity_poly.pdbx_seq_one_letter_code
_entity_poly.pdbx_strand_id
1 'polypeptide(L)'
;MTCMQDLPRKGVASAMLAIVWTLLASSLHAEPYVFLELSQEHAIEQWRQDSTLVIGTVQESEPIVDSPLRPRDENSVRSVRLVLEVERQMWGRPLQDQVMRINLVRYRQANFGPEKDPRVGARIFYVVGHDGYKPEQDAWFGGDIGTAQSGEELRLDRFKRLLEIESGDEATAALIAGCLDSDGWYAAWCLNVLRESHLARAGERPAIHNKVRSRVSYEQSYDHCWRVLEHPTTTMVAYKNAMRRLQAKKLNETEQRRLHQCHLQRIVRLGAMPANYHDPQSLSEELGDLVKAYEDLPAKLKLEALQALPPVADPNRPARLRGTAWFAARRLFNPRDPVSRQETLAILQAYDLSDRQLSLNYLGQVQAATLADTRYHYRHCEEGISILYLGMLSADEAVSYKAAREWIDYCEQCRRRRIHWEELPDKTYEMRDAVFFKKTRDHLTKALCDWEVPDQRPKAY
;
A
#
# COMPACT_ATOMS: atom_id res chain seq x y z
N MET A 1 43.23 44.10 10.35
CA MET A 1 42.11 44.17 9.38
C MET A 1 41.49 42.79 9.28
N THR A 2 40.48 42.54 10.10
CA THR A 2 39.76 41.25 10.17
C THR A 2 38.29 41.56 9.96
N CYS A 3 37.76 41.13 8.81
CA CYS A 3 36.36 41.23 8.45
C CYS A 3 35.71 39.89 8.81
N MET A 4 35.05 39.81 9.98
CA MET A 4 34.03 38.79 10.22
C MET A 4 32.68 39.45 10.02
N GLN A 5 31.99 39.06 8.95
CA GLN A 5 30.63 39.47 8.67
C GLN A 5 29.65 38.63 9.49
N ASP A 6 28.72 39.33 10.13
CA ASP A 6 27.53 38.81 10.77
C ASP A 6 26.65 38.04 9.77
N LEU A 7 26.47 36.74 10.00
CA LEU A 7 25.39 35.95 9.39
C LEU A 7 24.12 36.12 10.23
N PRO A 8 22.94 36.35 9.62
CA PRO A 8 21.71 36.62 10.36
C PRO A 8 21.21 35.34 11.05
N ARG A 9 21.37 35.31 12.39
CA ARG A 9 20.92 34.23 13.30
C ARG A 9 19.45 33.81 13.15
N LYS A 10 18.61 34.63 12.52
CA LYS A 10 17.19 34.32 12.26
C LYS A 10 16.98 33.29 11.15
N GLY A 11 17.88 33.19 10.16
CA GLY A 11 17.74 32.22 9.07
C GLY A 11 18.10 30.79 9.48
N VAL A 12 19.09 30.65 10.37
CA VAL A 12 19.57 29.33 10.85
C VAL A 12 18.55 28.67 11.77
N ALA A 13 17.89 29.43 12.64
CA ALA A 13 16.85 28.90 13.53
C ALA A 13 15.62 28.42 12.76
N SER A 14 15.15 29.16 11.74
CA SER A 14 14.03 28.73 10.89
C SER A 14 14.38 27.57 9.98
N ALA A 15 15.61 27.51 9.44
CA ALA A 15 16.09 26.37 8.66
C ALA A 15 16.23 25.11 9.53
N MET A 16 16.76 25.23 10.75
CA MET A 16 16.81 24.11 11.70
C MET A 16 15.41 23.66 12.12
N LEU A 17 14.47 24.57 12.36
CA LEU A 17 13.09 24.20 12.70
C LEU A 17 12.40 23.48 11.53
N ALA A 18 12.62 23.93 10.30
CA ALA A 18 12.09 23.29 9.10
C ALA A 18 12.73 21.92 8.85
N ILE A 19 14.04 21.77 9.06
CA ILE A 19 14.75 20.49 8.96
C ILE A 19 14.29 19.54 10.06
N VAL A 20 14.15 19.99 11.31
CA VAL A 20 13.63 19.18 12.42
C VAL A 20 12.17 18.79 12.19
N TRP A 21 11.31 19.66 11.65
CA TRP A 21 9.94 19.32 11.26
C TRP A 21 9.87 18.37 10.08
N THR A 22 10.74 18.54 9.08
CA THR A 22 10.81 17.65 7.91
C THR A 22 11.35 16.28 8.32
N LEU A 23 12.32 16.24 9.25
CA LEU A 23 12.85 15.02 9.83
C LEU A 23 11.82 14.33 10.73
N LEU A 24 11.12 15.08 11.59
CA LEU A 24 10.01 14.58 12.41
C LEU A 24 8.87 14.05 11.54
N ALA A 25 8.45 14.79 10.51
CA ALA A 25 7.47 14.31 9.54
C ALA A 25 7.98 13.06 8.82
N SER A 26 9.21 13.05 8.31
CA SER A 26 9.76 11.85 7.65
C SER A 26 9.94 10.65 8.58
N SER A 27 10.21 10.86 9.88
CA SER A 27 10.29 9.79 10.89
C SER A 27 8.91 9.31 11.36
N LEU A 28 7.89 10.17 11.28
CA LEU A 28 6.48 9.81 11.48
C LEU A 28 5.89 9.09 10.26
N HIS A 29 6.62 9.06 9.13
CA HIS A 29 6.13 8.60 7.82
C HIS A 29 7.00 7.52 7.15
N ALA A 30 8.11 7.11 7.76
CA ALA A 30 8.59 5.76 7.54
C ALA A 30 7.52 4.87 8.18
N GLU A 31 6.72 4.16 7.39
CA GLU A 31 5.83 3.14 7.94
C GLU A 31 6.67 2.30 8.90
N PRO A 32 6.36 2.33 10.20
CA PRO A 32 7.16 1.61 11.15
C PRO A 32 7.12 0.16 10.72
N TYR A 33 8.29 -0.40 10.41
CA TYR A 33 8.39 -1.82 10.11
C TYR A 33 7.91 -2.54 11.36
N VAL A 34 6.72 -3.13 11.30
CA VAL A 34 6.12 -3.80 12.45
C VAL A 34 7.00 -4.99 12.77
N PHE A 35 7.56 -5.03 13.97
CA PHE A 35 8.51 -6.08 14.33
C PHE A 35 7.82 -7.46 14.33
N LEU A 36 6.61 -7.53 14.89
CA LEU A 36 5.74 -8.69 14.87
C LEU A 36 4.44 -8.38 14.14
N GLU A 37 4.38 -8.77 12.87
CA GLU A 37 3.09 -8.92 12.21
C GLU A 37 2.34 -10.06 12.87
N LEU A 38 1.28 -9.74 13.62
CA LEU A 38 0.32 -10.72 14.19
C LEU A 38 -0.56 -11.34 13.10
N SER A 39 0.07 -11.81 12.03
CA SER A 39 -0.54 -12.48 10.90
C SER A 39 -0.93 -13.92 11.25
N GLN A 40 -1.74 -14.51 10.38
CA GLN A 40 -2.27 -15.86 10.53
C GLN A 40 -1.14 -16.91 10.69
N GLU A 41 -0.03 -16.75 9.96
CA GLU A 41 1.11 -17.68 10.00
C GLU A 41 1.98 -17.47 11.23
N HIS A 42 2.24 -16.22 11.64
CA HIS A 42 3.07 -15.92 12.82
C HIS A 42 2.40 -16.36 14.13
N ALA A 43 1.08 -16.23 14.23
CA ALA A 43 0.30 -16.72 15.37
C ALA A 43 0.31 -18.26 15.50
N ILE A 44 0.43 -18.97 14.37
CA ILE A 44 0.43 -20.44 14.32
C ILE A 44 1.86 -20.99 14.49
N GLU A 45 2.87 -20.35 13.89
CA GLU A 45 4.23 -20.87 13.85
C GLU A 45 5.09 -20.45 15.05
N GLN A 46 4.96 -19.22 15.57
CA GLN A 46 5.79 -18.76 16.69
C GLN A 46 5.21 -19.11 18.06
N TRP A 47 3.91 -19.41 18.18
CA TRP A 47 3.26 -19.71 19.46
C TRP A 47 3.13 -21.21 19.76
N ARG A 48 4.09 -22.00 19.26
CA ARG A 48 4.51 -23.18 20.02
C ARG A 48 4.81 -22.72 21.45
N GLN A 49 4.40 -23.50 22.44
CA GLN A 49 4.31 -23.15 23.87
C GLN A 49 5.64 -22.82 24.57
N ASP A 50 6.68 -22.49 23.81
CA ASP A 50 8.07 -22.55 24.22
C ASP A 50 8.97 -21.45 23.63
N SER A 51 8.44 -20.57 22.78
CA SER A 51 9.20 -19.41 22.29
C SER A 51 9.32 -18.35 23.39
N THR A 52 10.47 -17.67 23.46
CA THR A 52 10.72 -16.57 24.39
C THR A 52 10.67 -15.25 23.63
N LEU A 53 9.83 -14.32 24.10
CA LEU A 53 9.82 -12.94 23.62
C LEU A 53 10.16 -12.01 24.79
N VAL A 54 11.14 -11.13 24.55
CA VAL A 54 11.56 -10.12 25.51
C VAL A 54 11.59 -8.73 24.87
N ILE A 55 11.48 -7.74 25.74
CA ILE A 55 11.83 -6.35 25.46
C ILE A 55 13.08 -6.05 26.27
N GLY A 56 14.08 -5.47 25.64
CA GLY A 56 15.30 -5.08 26.34
C GLY A 56 16.05 -3.95 25.67
N THR A 57 17.03 -3.43 26.39
CA THR A 57 17.95 -2.40 25.91
C THR A 57 19.29 -3.04 25.54
N VAL A 58 19.77 -2.74 24.34
CA VAL A 58 21.05 -3.24 23.84
C VAL A 58 22.19 -2.64 24.65
N GLN A 59 22.95 -3.48 25.34
CA GLN A 59 24.13 -3.09 26.11
C GLN A 59 25.40 -3.19 25.27
N GLU A 60 25.51 -4.24 24.46
CA GLU A 60 26.63 -4.46 23.56
C GLU A 60 26.12 -4.95 22.21
N SER A 61 26.77 -4.52 21.12
CA SER A 61 26.44 -4.92 19.75
C SER A 61 27.71 -5.04 18.93
N GLU A 62 28.06 -6.26 18.55
CA GLU A 62 29.26 -6.56 17.77
C GLU A 62 28.89 -7.24 16.44
N PRO A 63 29.28 -6.67 15.28
CA PRO A 63 29.05 -7.32 13.99
C PRO A 63 29.85 -8.62 13.88
N ILE A 64 29.17 -9.69 13.46
CA ILE A 64 29.83 -10.94 13.09
C ILE A 64 30.23 -10.81 11.63
N VAL A 65 31.54 -10.75 11.37
CA VAL A 65 32.08 -10.60 10.02
C VAL A 65 31.96 -11.93 9.27
N ASP A 66 30.77 -12.22 8.74
CA ASP A 66 30.56 -13.30 7.77
C ASP A 66 30.53 -12.70 6.35
N SER A 67 31.72 -12.57 5.76
CA SER A 67 32.02 -12.38 4.32
C SER A 67 31.88 -10.97 3.69
N PRO A 68 32.82 -10.55 2.81
CA PRO A 68 32.86 -9.23 2.20
C PRO A 68 31.98 -9.18 0.93
N LEU A 69 30.66 -9.10 1.10
CA LEU A 69 29.78 -8.72 -0.01
C LEU A 69 28.97 -7.49 0.39
N ARG A 70 29.28 -6.40 -0.30
CA ARG A 70 28.73 -5.04 -0.10
C ARG A 70 27.20 -5.09 0.05
N PRO A 71 26.61 -4.64 1.16
CA PRO A 71 25.17 -4.42 1.24
C PRO A 71 24.86 -3.17 0.41
N ARG A 72 24.09 -3.32 -0.67
CA ARG A 72 23.56 -2.18 -1.46
C ARG A 72 22.07 -1.95 -1.27
N ASP A 73 21.37 -2.81 -0.52
CA ASP A 73 19.92 -2.65 -0.28
C ASP A 73 19.52 -2.84 1.19
N GLU A 74 18.35 -2.30 1.53
CA GLU A 74 17.74 -2.30 2.87
C GLU A 74 17.16 -3.67 3.27
N ASN A 75 17.16 -4.63 2.35
CA ASN A 75 16.73 -6.01 2.57
C ASN A 75 17.89 -6.96 2.92
N SER A 76 19.12 -6.46 2.96
CA SER A 76 20.28 -7.25 3.35
C SER A 76 20.15 -7.77 4.79
N VAL A 77 20.42 -9.07 4.94
CA VAL A 77 20.45 -9.75 6.24
C VAL A 77 21.84 -9.57 6.85
N ARG A 78 21.89 -9.10 8.10
CA ARG A 78 23.13 -8.91 8.87
C ARG A 78 23.17 -9.84 10.07
N SER A 79 24.37 -10.12 10.56
CA SER A 79 24.60 -10.94 11.74
C SER A 79 25.36 -10.15 12.79
N VAL A 80 24.87 -10.16 14.03
CA VAL A 80 25.53 -9.51 15.17
C VAL A 80 25.52 -10.44 16.39
N ARG A 81 26.45 -10.19 17.31
CA ARG A 81 26.37 -10.61 18.72
C ARG A 81 25.79 -9.45 19.51
N LEU A 82 24.87 -9.75 20.42
CA LEU A 82 24.26 -8.73 21.28
C LEU A 82 24.37 -9.15 22.75
N VAL A 83 24.53 -8.16 23.62
CA VAL A 83 24.16 -8.30 25.03
C VAL A 83 22.94 -7.44 25.25
N LEU A 84 21.85 -8.05 25.72
CA LEU A 84 20.57 -7.39 25.94
C LEU A 84 20.27 -7.36 27.43
N GLU A 85 20.05 -6.17 27.99
CA GLU A 85 19.45 -6.02 29.31
C GLU A 85 17.94 -6.11 29.16
N VAL A 86 17.36 -7.17 29.70
CA VAL A 86 15.94 -7.48 29.65
C VAL A 86 15.20 -6.58 30.62
N GLU A 87 14.41 -5.67 30.07
CA GLU A 87 13.49 -4.85 30.85
C GLU A 87 12.24 -5.65 31.23
N ARG A 88 11.75 -6.45 30.28
CA ARG A 88 10.49 -7.14 30.43
C ARG A 88 10.44 -8.41 29.59
N GLN A 89 10.07 -9.51 30.23
CA GLN A 89 9.70 -10.73 29.53
C GLN A 89 8.20 -10.72 29.19
N MET A 90 7.88 -10.86 27.90
CA MET A 90 6.51 -10.89 27.41
C MET A 90 5.95 -12.32 27.48
N TRP A 91 6.69 -13.28 26.94
CA TRP A 91 6.34 -14.71 26.88
C TRP A 91 7.55 -15.62 27.05
N GLY A 92 7.30 -16.92 27.20
CA GLY A 92 8.32 -17.96 27.28
C GLY A 92 8.68 -18.35 28.71
N ARG A 93 9.78 -19.09 28.85
CA ARG A 93 10.26 -19.62 30.14
C ARG A 93 10.84 -18.50 31.00
N PRO A 94 10.58 -18.48 32.32
CA PRO A 94 11.17 -17.49 33.20
C PRO A 94 12.69 -17.40 33.00
N LEU A 95 13.17 -16.20 32.72
CA LEU A 95 14.59 -15.95 32.61
C LEU A 95 15.23 -16.00 33.99
N GLN A 96 16.39 -16.64 34.10
CA GLN A 96 17.16 -16.69 35.36
C GLN A 96 17.85 -15.35 35.63
N ASP A 97 18.33 -14.70 34.56
CA ASP A 97 19.02 -13.42 34.60
C ASP A 97 18.30 -12.34 33.80
N GLN A 98 18.48 -11.09 34.21
CA GLN A 98 18.01 -9.92 33.45
C GLN A 98 18.96 -9.54 32.31
N VAL A 99 20.07 -10.26 32.10
CA VAL A 99 21.00 -10.00 31.00
C VAL A 99 21.06 -11.22 30.10
N MET A 100 20.71 -11.06 28.83
CA MET A 100 20.78 -12.11 27.82
C MET A 100 21.99 -11.88 26.92
N ARG A 101 22.92 -12.85 26.91
CA ARG A 101 24.01 -12.90 25.92
C ARG A 101 23.53 -13.64 24.68
N ILE A 102 23.44 -12.93 23.56
CA ILE A 102 22.95 -13.45 22.28
C ILE A 102 24.15 -13.59 21.33
N ASN A 103 24.59 -14.82 21.12
CA ASN A 103 25.83 -15.13 20.40
C ASN A 103 25.71 -15.07 18.87
N LEU A 104 24.49 -15.14 18.34
CA LEU A 104 24.21 -14.97 16.93
C LEU A 104 22.76 -14.58 16.75
N VAL A 105 22.52 -13.39 16.21
CA VAL A 105 21.20 -12.97 15.73
C VAL A 105 21.31 -12.48 14.31
N ARG A 106 20.34 -12.84 13.48
CA ARG A 106 20.23 -12.39 12.10
C ARG A 106 19.08 -11.42 11.99
N TYR A 107 19.28 -10.27 11.35
CA TYR A 107 18.22 -9.26 11.21
C TYR A 107 18.27 -8.59 9.85
N ARG A 108 17.12 -8.02 9.46
CA ARG A 108 17.00 -7.14 8.29
C ARG A 108 17.15 -5.69 8.75
N GLN A 109 17.89 -4.90 7.98
CA GLN A 109 18.13 -3.49 8.32
C GLN A 109 16.83 -2.68 8.40
N ALA A 110 15.83 -3.03 7.59
CA ALA A 110 14.51 -2.42 7.60
C ALA A 110 13.82 -2.43 8.99
N ASN A 111 14.12 -3.42 9.85
CA ASN A 111 13.53 -3.54 11.19
C ASN A 111 13.99 -2.45 12.18
N PHE A 112 15.00 -1.65 11.82
CA PHE A 112 15.63 -0.62 12.66
C PHE A 112 15.44 0.80 12.12
N GLY A 113 14.54 0.98 11.14
CA GLY A 113 14.22 2.28 10.56
C GLY A 113 15.48 3.03 10.07
N PRO A 114 15.62 4.34 10.35
CA PRO A 114 16.73 5.14 9.84
C PRO A 114 18.10 4.74 10.40
N GLU A 115 18.14 4.07 11.56
CA GLU A 115 19.40 3.67 12.18
C GLU A 115 20.02 2.44 11.51
N LYS A 116 19.20 1.62 10.84
CA LYS A 116 19.56 0.43 10.04
C LYS A 116 20.27 -0.70 10.78
N ASP A 117 20.74 -0.50 12.01
CA ASP A 117 21.47 -1.46 12.84
C ASP A 117 21.11 -1.26 14.34
N PRO A 118 21.13 -2.33 15.17
CA PRO A 118 20.91 -2.23 16.61
C PRO A 118 22.08 -1.52 17.30
N ARG A 119 21.82 -0.33 17.85
CA ARG A 119 22.82 0.46 18.59
C ARG A 119 22.74 0.20 20.08
N VAL A 120 23.86 0.41 20.77
CA VAL A 120 23.89 0.47 22.24
C VAL A 120 22.90 1.54 22.73
N GLY A 121 22.09 1.19 23.73
CA GLY A 121 20.99 2.00 24.24
C GLY A 121 19.68 1.89 23.45
N ALA A 122 19.66 1.20 22.30
CA ALA A 122 18.42 0.99 21.56
C ALA A 122 17.54 -0.03 22.28
N ARG A 123 16.25 0.29 22.38
CA ARG A 123 15.23 -0.62 22.90
C ARG A 123 14.73 -1.52 21.78
N ILE A 124 14.84 -2.83 21.96
CA ILE A 124 14.49 -3.82 20.94
C ILE A 124 13.56 -4.90 21.49
N PHE A 125 12.76 -5.46 20.60
CA PHE A 125 12.18 -6.77 20.82
C PHE A 125 13.17 -7.85 20.36
N TYR A 126 13.19 -8.98 21.06
CA TYR A 126 13.92 -10.18 20.65
C TYR A 126 13.04 -11.41 20.83
N VAL A 127 12.82 -12.14 19.73
CA VAL A 127 12.03 -13.38 19.71
C VAL A 127 12.90 -14.55 19.31
N VAL A 128 12.81 -15.64 20.05
CA VAL A 128 13.56 -16.86 19.79
C VAL A 128 12.70 -18.10 20.08
N GLY A 129 12.90 -19.13 19.27
CA GLY A 129 12.24 -20.43 19.46
C GLY A 129 12.81 -21.24 20.63
N HIS A 130 12.18 -22.37 20.93
CA HIS A 130 12.49 -23.26 22.06
C HIS A 130 13.98 -23.60 22.23
N ASP A 131 14.64 -23.98 21.14
CA ASP A 131 16.03 -24.48 21.14
C ASP A 131 17.08 -23.35 21.09
N GLY A 132 16.64 -22.10 21.22
CA GLY A 132 17.54 -20.95 21.12
C GLY A 132 18.43 -20.74 22.33
N TYR A 133 18.05 -21.25 23.51
CA TYR A 133 18.90 -21.16 24.70
C TYR A 133 19.80 -22.39 24.83
N LYS A 134 21.11 -22.14 25.01
CA LYS A 134 22.13 -23.15 25.28
C LYS A 134 22.63 -23.03 26.72
N PRO A 135 22.12 -23.84 27.66
CA PRO A 135 22.48 -23.75 29.08
C PRO A 135 23.99 -23.91 29.32
N GLU A 136 24.66 -24.73 28.52
CA GLU A 136 26.10 -25.00 28.66
C GLU A 136 26.99 -23.78 28.32
N GLN A 137 26.46 -22.80 27.58
CA GLN A 137 27.14 -21.55 27.25
C GLN A 137 26.49 -20.33 27.92
N ASP A 138 25.41 -20.57 28.67
CA ASP A 138 24.52 -19.54 29.20
C ASP A 138 24.23 -18.42 28.18
N ALA A 139 23.88 -18.84 26.96
CA ALA A 139 23.74 -17.93 25.84
C ALA A 139 22.58 -18.33 24.92
N TRP A 140 22.05 -17.30 24.27
CA TRP A 140 20.93 -17.37 23.34
C TRP A 140 21.43 -17.31 21.89
N PHE A 141 20.76 -18.02 21.00
CA PHE A 141 21.14 -18.22 19.61
C PHE A 141 19.92 -18.20 18.71
N GLY A 142 20.09 -17.60 17.53
CA GLY A 142 19.01 -17.47 16.56
C GLY A 142 17.89 -16.58 17.07
N GLY A 143 16.99 -16.20 16.18
CA GLY A 143 15.87 -15.32 16.51
C GLY A 143 15.85 -14.04 15.70
N ASP A 144 14.72 -13.35 15.80
CA ASP A 144 14.47 -12.08 15.11
C ASP A 144 14.53 -10.93 16.10
N ILE A 145 15.04 -9.78 15.64
CA ILE A 145 15.08 -8.53 16.40
C ILE A 145 14.53 -7.35 15.58
N GLY A 146 14.02 -6.36 16.29
CA GLY A 146 13.56 -5.10 15.72
C GLY A 146 13.29 -4.08 16.80
N THR A 147 13.15 -2.82 16.40
CA THR A 147 12.95 -1.71 17.33
C THR A 147 11.65 -1.88 18.13
N ALA A 148 11.74 -1.74 19.45
CA ALA A 148 10.58 -1.80 20.33
C ALA A 148 9.79 -0.48 20.29
N GLN A 149 8.56 -0.53 19.78
CA GLN A 149 7.67 0.62 19.70
C GLN A 149 6.58 0.56 20.76
N SER A 150 6.25 1.69 21.38
CA SER A 150 5.24 1.76 22.45
C SER A 150 3.86 1.28 22.00
N GLY A 151 3.45 1.59 20.76
CA GLY A 151 2.18 1.11 20.21
C GLY A 151 2.14 -0.41 20.03
N GLU A 152 3.27 -1.01 19.68
CA GLU A 152 3.40 -2.46 19.54
C GLU A 152 3.45 -3.16 20.91
N GLU A 153 4.14 -2.58 21.89
CA GLU A 153 4.11 -3.07 23.28
C GLU A 153 2.67 -3.12 23.83
N LEU A 154 1.90 -2.04 23.66
CA LEU A 154 0.49 -1.99 24.07
C LEU A 154 -0.39 -3.01 23.33
N ARG A 155 -0.08 -3.30 22.07
CA ARG A 155 -0.74 -4.36 21.29
C ARG A 155 -0.46 -5.74 21.87
N LEU A 156 0.81 -6.04 22.12
CA LEU A 156 1.24 -7.31 22.69
C LEU A 156 0.66 -7.52 24.11
N ASP A 157 0.55 -6.46 24.90
CA ASP A 157 -0.11 -6.49 26.22
C ASP A 157 -1.60 -6.80 26.14
N ARG A 158 -2.31 -6.22 25.18
CA ARG A 158 -3.72 -6.55 24.94
C ARG A 158 -3.89 -8.01 24.53
N PHE A 159 -3.03 -8.48 23.64
CA PHE A 159 -3.02 -9.89 23.24
C PHE A 159 -2.74 -10.83 24.42
N LYS A 160 -1.70 -10.54 25.23
CA LYS A 160 -1.36 -11.32 26.42
C LYS A 160 -2.53 -11.41 27.40
N ARG A 161 -3.14 -10.27 27.73
CA ARG A 161 -4.32 -10.23 28.61
C ARG A 161 -5.45 -11.09 28.08
N LEU A 162 -5.70 -11.07 26.77
CA LEU A 162 -6.76 -11.86 26.16
C LEU A 162 -6.49 -13.37 26.25
N LEU A 163 -5.23 -13.80 26.08
CA LEU A 163 -4.85 -15.22 26.25
C LEU A 163 -5.02 -15.71 27.69
N GLU A 164 -4.75 -14.82 28.66
CA GLU A 164 -4.82 -15.09 30.10
C GLU A 164 -6.27 -15.20 30.62
N ILE A 165 -7.27 -14.69 29.88
CA ILE A 165 -8.68 -14.84 30.28
C ILE A 165 -9.06 -16.33 30.36
N GLU A 166 -9.41 -16.80 31.54
CA GLU A 166 -9.80 -18.20 31.78
C GLU A 166 -11.20 -18.50 31.24
N SER A 167 -12.14 -17.59 31.46
CA SER A 167 -13.54 -17.72 31.02
C SER A 167 -13.66 -17.62 29.50
N GLY A 168 -14.19 -18.68 28.87
CA GLY A 168 -14.42 -18.66 27.43
C GLY A 168 -15.44 -17.60 26.99
N ASP A 169 -16.41 -17.25 27.84
CA ASP A 169 -17.43 -16.24 27.52
C ASP A 169 -16.83 -14.83 27.54
N GLU A 170 -16.03 -14.53 28.56
CA GLU A 170 -15.30 -13.25 28.66
C GLU A 170 -14.28 -13.10 27.53
N ALA A 171 -13.54 -14.18 27.22
CA ALA A 171 -12.58 -14.19 26.12
C ALA A 171 -13.26 -13.97 24.76
N THR A 172 -14.43 -14.58 24.56
CA THR A 172 -15.24 -14.40 23.35
C THR A 172 -15.75 -12.95 23.24
N ALA A 173 -16.29 -12.39 24.31
CA ALA A 173 -16.74 -11.01 24.34
C ALA A 173 -15.60 -10.02 24.06
N ALA A 174 -14.42 -10.26 24.66
CA ALA A 174 -13.23 -9.45 24.44
C ALA A 174 -12.72 -9.53 22.99
N LEU A 175 -12.71 -10.71 22.37
CA LEU A 175 -12.35 -10.87 20.95
C LEU A 175 -13.31 -10.14 20.02
N ILE A 176 -14.61 -10.27 20.26
CA ILE A 176 -15.64 -9.60 19.46
C ILE A 176 -15.47 -8.07 19.56
N ALA A 177 -15.28 -7.54 20.77
CA ALA A 177 -15.01 -6.12 20.98
C ALA A 177 -13.70 -5.69 20.28
N GLY A 178 -12.66 -6.53 20.37
CA GLY A 178 -11.35 -6.28 19.76
C GLY A 178 -11.38 -6.20 18.24
N CYS A 179 -12.38 -6.79 17.56
CA CYS A 179 -12.50 -6.71 16.09
C CYS A 179 -12.72 -5.29 15.56
N LEU A 180 -13.16 -4.36 16.40
CA LEU A 180 -13.37 -2.94 16.07
C LEU A 180 -12.35 -2.02 16.76
N ASP A 181 -11.24 -2.57 17.25
CA ASP A 181 -10.20 -1.79 17.91
C ASP A 181 -9.55 -0.78 16.96
N SER A 182 -9.16 0.37 17.53
CA SER A 182 -8.37 1.41 16.85
C SER A 182 -7.01 0.93 16.32
N ASP A 183 -6.42 -0.12 16.90
CA ASP A 183 -5.23 -0.78 16.39
C ASP A 183 -5.64 -1.84 15.38
N GLY A 184 -5.35 -1.56 14.11
CA GLY A 184 -5.75 -2.42 13.00
C GLY A 184 -5.14 -3.82 13.00
N TRP A 185 -3.94 -3.98 13.55
CA TRP A 185 -3.29 -5.28 13.63
C TRP A 185 -3.92 -6.13 14.75
N TYR A 186 -4.22 -5.51 15.89
CA TYR A 186 -4.98 -6.19 16.95
C TYR A 186 -6.38 -6.60 16.48
N ALA A 187 -7.09 -5.68 15.80
CA ALA A 187 -8.42 -5.96 15.27
C ALA A 187 -8.41 -7.09 14.21
N ALA A 188 -7.43 -7.06 13.29
CA ALA A 188 -7.23 -8.14 12.32
C ALA A 188 -6.93 -9.49 12.99
N TRP A 189 -6.11 -9.47 14.05
CA TRP A 189 -5.79 -10.67 14.82
C TRP A 189 -7.03 -11.22 15.56
N CYS A 190 -7.79 -10.39 16.27
CA CYS A 190 -9.03 -10.79 16.94
C CYS A 190 -10.00 -11.44 15.96
N LEU A 191 -10.17 -10.81 14.78
CA LEU A 191 -10.93 -11.40 13.69
C LEU A 191 -10.37 -12.79 13.34
N ASN A 192 -9.04 -12.97 13.21
CA ASN A 192 -8.43 -14.23 12.75
C ASN A 192 -8.75 -15.36 13.72
N VAL A 193 -8.67 -15.09 15.03
CA VAL A 193 -9.03 -16.07 16.08
C VAL A 193 -10.46 -16.57 15.92
N LEU A 194 -11.42 -15.67 15.66
CA LEU A 194 -12.82 -16.03 15.46
C LEU A 194 -13.05 -16.92 14.22
N ARG A 195 -12.30 -16.68 13.12
CA ARG A 195 -12.45 -17.43 11.85
C ARG A 195 -11.76 -18.78 11.88
N GLU A 196 -10.54 -18.81 12.42
CA GLU A 196 -9.93 -20.04 12.90
C GLU A 196 -10.83 -20.58 14.01
N SER A 197 -10.48 -21.39 14.98
CA SER A 197 -11.55 -22.12 15.72
C SER A 197 -12.39 -23.09 14.83
N HIS A 198 -12.89 -22.72 13.64
CA HIS A 198 -13.68 -23.52 12.69
C HIS A 198 -12.87 -24.26 11.62
N LEU A 199 -11.69 -23.76 11.23
CA LEU A 199 -10.98 -24.24 10.02
C LEU A 199 -9.95 -25.39 10.20
N ALA A 200 -9.53 -25.77 11.41
CA ALA A 200 -8.44 -26.75 11.61
C ALA A 200 -8.79 -27.85 12.62
N ARG A 201 -8.02 -28.95 12.53
CA ARG A 201 -8.11 -30.12 13.42
C ARG A 201 -7.76 -29.72 14.85
N ALA A 202 -8.49 -30.29 15.82
CA ALA A 202 -8.27 -30.05 17.24
C ALA A 202 -6.90 -30.63 17.64
N GLY A 203 -5.90 -29.77 17.90
CA GLY A 203 -4.59 -30.22 18.37
C GLY A 203 -3.44 -29.24 18.11
N GLU A 204 -3.49 -28.48 17.01
CA GLU A 204 -2.36 -27.64 16.57
C GLU A 204 -2.55 -26.13 16.86
N ARG A 205 -3.57 -25.76 17.65
CA ARG A 205 -3.95 -24.35 17.83
C ARG A 205 -3.65 -23.80 19.23
N PRO A 206 -3.37 -22.48 19.34
CA PRO A 206 -3.33 -21.80 20.62
C PRO A 206 -4.59 -22.03 21.46
N ALA A 207 -4.44 -22.09 22.78
CA ALA A 207 -5.52 -22.44 23.72
C ALA A 207 -6.77 -21.54 23.58
N ILE A 208 -6.59 -20.28 23.17
CA ILE A 208 -7.68 -19.33 22.97
C ILE A 208 -8.70 -19.80 21.92
N HIS A 209 -8.27 -20.49 20.86
CA HIS A 209 -9.20 -21.01 19.85
C HIS A 209 -10.12 -22.09 20.42
N ASN A 210 -9.61 -22.95 21.31
CA ASN A 210 -10.41 -23.98 21.96
C ASN A 210 -11.45 -23.37 22.91
N LYS A 211 -11.08 -22.28 23.60
CA LYS A 211 -12.00 -21.54 24.48
C LYS A 211 -13.17 -20.94 23.70
N VAL A 212 -12.94 -20.47 22.48
CA VAL A 212 -13.90 -19.66 21.71
C VAL A 212 -14.69 -20.49 20.69
N ARG A 213 -14.13 -21.60 20.18
CA ARG A 213 -14.72 -22.42 19.10
C ARG A 213 -16.16 -22.87 19.36
N SER A 214 -16.50 -23.21 20.60
CA SER A 214 -17.84 -23.70 20.96
C SER A 214 -18.85 -22.57 21.18
N ARG A 215 -18.43 -21.30 21.14
CA ARG A 215 -19.21 -20.12 21.57
C ARG A 215 -19.59 -19.20 20.41
N VAL A 216 -18.79 -19.19 19.36
CA VAL A 216 -19.05 -18.42 18.15
C VAL A 216 -19.26 -19.40 17.01
N SER A 217 -20.38 -19.31 16.30
CA SER A 217 -20.62 -20.09 15.09
C SER A 217 -19.88 -19.50 13.89
N TYR A 218 -19.76 -20.28 12.82
CA TYR A 218 -19.18 -19.78 11.57
C TYR A 218 -19.96 -18.56 11.04
N GLU A 219 -21.28 -18.61 11.11
CA GLU A 219 -22.18 -17.53 10.70
C GLU A 219 -21.97 -16.26 11.54
N GLN A 220 -21.80 -16.40 12.85
CA GLN A 220 -21.49 -15.27 13.72
C GLN A 220 -20.13 -14.65 13.39
N SER A 221 -19.10 -15.48 13.17
CA SER A 221 -17.78 -14.97 12.71
C SER A 221 -17.87 -14.26 11.36
N TYR A 222 -18.73 -14.74 10.46
CA TYR A 222 -18.97 -14.12 9.16
C TYR A 222 -19.69 -12.77 9.30
N ASP A 223 -20.70 -12.68 10.17
CA ASP A 223 -21.39 -11.42 10.48
C ASP A 223 -20.45 -10.39 11.13
N HIS A 224 -19.52 -10.83 11.99
CA HIS A 224 -18.49 -9.94 12.53
C HIS A 224 -17.60 -9.32 11.45
N CYS A 225 -17.28 -10.06 10.37
CA CYS A 225 -16.54 -9.49 9.25
C CYS A 225 -17.34 -8.37 8.57
N TRP A 226 -18.66 -8.54 8.39
CA TRP A 226 -19.52 -7.48 7.86
C TRP A 226 -19.56 -6.26 8.78
N ARG A 227 -19.73 -6.45 10.09
CA ARG A 227 -19.71 -5.35 11.06
C ARG A 227 -18.41 -4.55 11.00
N VAL A 228 -17.28 -5.21 10.79
CA VAL A 228 -15.98 -4.54 10.59
C VAL A 228 -15.96 -3.72 9.30
N LEU A 229 -16.49 -4.23 8.19
CA LEU A 229 -16.57 -3.47 6.94
C LEU A 229 -17.53 -2.27 7.04
N GLU A 230 -18.64 -2.42 7.74
CA GLU A 230 -19.67 -1.38 7.89
C GLU A 230 -19.27 -0.28 8.86
N HIS A 231 -18.34 -0.56 9.77
CA HIS A 231 -17.95 0.43 10.78
C HIS A 231 -17.02 1.50 10.16
N PRO A 232 -17.40 2.79 10.20
CA PRO A 232 -16.75 3.85 9.41
C PRO A 232 -15.33 4.20 9.88
N THR A 233 -15.01 3.89 11.15
CA THR A 233 -13.69 4.15 11.73
C THR A 233 -12.75 2.95 11.65
N THR A 234 -13.19 1.83 11.08
CA THR A 234 -12.35 0.62 10.94
C THR A 234 -11.09 0.95 10.15
N THR A 235 -9.94 0.61 10.72
CA THR A 235 -8.63 0.76 10.07
C THR A 235 -8.52 -0.07 8.80
N MET A 236 -7.66 0.34 7.86
CA MET A 236 -7.51 -0.41 6.61
C MET A 236 -6.95 -1.81 6.78
N VAL A 237 -6.13 -2.05 7.80
CA VAL A 237 -5.60 -3.40 8.09
C VAL A 237 -6.73 -4.36 8.48
N ALA A 238 -7.61 -3.97 9.41
CA ALA A 238 -8.77 -4.78 9.80
C ALA A 238 -9.76 -4.94 8.65
N TYR A 239 -10.01 -3.86 7.90
CA TYR A 239 -10.89 -3.84 6.74
C TYR A 239 -10.44 -4.84 5.65
N LYS A 240 -9.16 -4.79 5.25
CA LYS A 240 -8.58 -5.72 4.26
C LYS A 240 -8.71 -7.17 4.73
N ASN A 241 -8.46 -7.43 6.00
CA ASN A 241 -8.58 -8.77 6.57
C ASN A 241 -10.02 -9.29 6.56
N ALA A 242 -11.00 -8.46 6.95
CA ALA A 242 -12.41 -8.83 6.86
C ALA A 242 -12.84 -9.07 5.39
N MET A 243 -12.43 -8.19 4.48
CA MET A 243 -12.75 -8.28 3.05
C MET A 243 -12.22 -9.56 2.41
N ARG A 244 -10.92 -9.88 2.61
CA ARG A 244 -10.31 -11.12 2.08
C ARG A 244 -11.08 -12.37 2.51
N ARG A 245 -11.68 -12.36 3.69
CA ARG A 245 -12.43 -13.50 4.23
C ARG A 245 -13.82 -13.62 3.65
N LEU A 246 -14.52 -12.50 3.52
CA LEU A 246 -15.82 -12.48 2.85
C LEU A 246 -15.66 -12.94 1.40
N GLN A 247 -14.60 -12.49 0.73
CA GLN A 247 -14.28 -12.87 -0.65
C GLN A 247 -13.72 -14.29 -0.82
N ALA A 248 -13.37 -15.00 0.26
CA ALA A 248 -12.99 -16.41 0.18
C ALA A 248 -14.16 -17.31 -0.28
N LYS A 249 -15.39 -16.80 -0.22
CA LYS A 249 -16.58 -17.40 -0.83
C LYS A 249 -17.11 -16.49 -1.93
N LYS A 250 -17.79 -17.08 -2.91
CA LYS A 250 -18.51 -16.31 -3.94
C LYS A 250 -19.69 -15.59 -3.28
N LEU A 251 -19.61 -14.27 -3.19
CA LEU A 251 -20.67 -13.42 -2.64
C LEU A 251 -21.93 -13.48 -3.50
N ASN A 252 -23.09 -13.59 -2.85
CA ASN A 252 -24.38 -13.45 -3.53
C ASN A 252 -24.70 -11.97 -3.84
N GLU A 253 -25.77 -11.70 -4.59
CA GLU A 253 -26.11 -10.33 -5.02
C GLU A 253 -26.33 -9.36 -3.86
N THR A 254 -26.99 -9.80 -2.77
CA THR A 254 -27.23 -8.97 -1.59
C THR A 254 -25.93 -8.63 -0.88
N GLU A 255 -25.03 -9.61 -0.75
CA GLU A 255 -23.70 -9.41 -0.18
C GLU A 255 -22.82 -8.51 -1.05
N GLN A 256 -22.88 -8.65 -2.38
CA GLN A 256 -22.19 -7.75 -3.30
C GLN A 256 -22.68 -6.31 -3.16
N ARG A 257 -23.99 -6.09 -3.02
CA ARG A 257 -24.54 -4.75 -2.75
C ARG A 257 -24.10 -4.20 -1.38
N ARG A 258 -24.09 -5.04 -0.35
CA ARG A 258 -23.62 -4.67 1.00
C ARG A 258 -22.14 -4.28 0.98
N LEU A 259 -21.30 -5.07 0.31
CA LEU A 259 -19.88 -4.76 0.10
C LEU A 259 -19.70 -3.44 -0.65
N HIS A 260 -20.45 -3.25 -1.73
CA HIS A 260 -20.45 -2.01 -2.50
C HIS A 260 -20.77 -0.79 -1.64
N GLN A 261 -21.80 -0.85 -0.78
CA GLN A 261 -22.14 0.24 0.13
C GLN A 261 -20.99 0.57 1.08
N CYS A 262 -20.33 -0.45 1.65
CA CYS A 262 -19.17 -0.25 2.52
C CYS A 262 -18.00 0.42 1.78
N HIS A 263 -17.70 -0.01 0.56
CA HIS A 263 -16.66 0.60 -0.26
C HIS A 263 -17.00 2.04 -0.65
N LEU A 264 -18.23 2.27 -1.10
CA LEU A 264 -18.72 3.59 -1.53
C LEU A 264 -18.61 4.61 -0.39
N GLN A 265 -19.04 4.25 0.82
CA GLN A 265 -18.90 5.10 2.01
C GLN A 265 -17.44 5.51 2.26
N ARG A 266 -16.49 4.58 2.09
CA ARG A 266 -15.06 4.88 2.26
C ARG A 266 -14.52 5.75 1.13
N ILE A 267 -14.90 5.52 -0.12
CA ILE A 267 -14.53 6.38 -1.26
C ILE A 267 -15.04 7.81 -1.02
N VAL A 268 -16.29 7.97 -0.63
CA VAL A 268 -16.88 9.28 -0.28
C VAL A 268 -16.12 9.93 0.87
N ARG A 269 -15.75 9.17 1.90
CA ARG A 269 -14.92 9.66 3.02
C ARG A 269 -13.57 10.17 2.54
N LEU A 270 -12.87 9.44 1.67
CA LEU A 270 -11.59 9.89 1.08
C LEU A 270 -11.77 11.22 0.34
N GLY A 271 -12.87 11.35 -0.42
CA GLY A 271 -13.22 12.57 -1.15
C GLY A 271 -13.62 13.75 -0.24
N ALA A 272 -13.98 13.49 1.02
CA ALA A 272 -14.36 14.49 2.01
C ALA A 272 -13.23 14.88 2.98
N MET A 273 -12.08 14.18 2.96
CA MET A 273 -10.95 14.51 3.85
C MET A 273 -10.44 15.93 3.61
N PRO A 274 -9.72 16.57 4.54
CA PRO A 274 -9.03 17.84 4.27
C PRO A 274 -7.93 17.69 3.22
N ALA A 275 -7.69 18.73 2.41
CA ALA A 275 -6.63 18.72 1.38
C ALA A 275 -5.21 18.63 1.99
N ASN A 276 -5.03 19.14 3.20
CA ASN A 276 -3.79 19.14 3.98
C ASN A 276 -3.59 17.88 4.83
N TYR A 277 -4.29 16.77 4.51
CA TYR A 277 -4.09 15.51 5.23
C TYR A 277 -2.63 15.05 5.13
N HIS A 278 -2.05 14.71 6.29
CA HIS A 278 -0.60 14.53 6.44
C HIS A 278 -0.03 13.26 5.79
N ASP A 279 -0.86 12.29 5.41
CA ASP A 279 -0.42 11.04 4.79
C ASP A 279 -1.18 10.71 3.50
N PRO A 280 -0.77 11.26 2.35
CA PRO A 280 -1.39 10.96 1.06
C PRO A 280 -1.07 9.55 0.55
N GLN A 281 -0.08 8.85 1.11
CA GLN A 281 0.29 7.50 0.68
C GLN A 281 -0.75 6.50 1.17
N SER A 282 -1.07 6.52 2.47
CA SER A 282 -2.10 5.65 3.04
C SER A 282 -3.46 5.81 2.36
N LEU A 283 -3.86 7.05 2.02
CA LEU A 283 -5.12 7.30 1.31
C LEU A 283 -5.12 6.71 -0.11
N SER A 284 -3.99 6.84 -0.81
CA SER A 284 -3.81 6.27 -2.13
C SER A 284 -3.88 4.74 -2.09
N GLU A 285 -3.21 4.11 -1.12
CA GLU A 285 -3.27 2.65 -0.95
C GLU A 285 -4.67 2.17 -0.58
N GLU A 286 -5.37 2.91 0.30
CA GLU A 286 -6.76 2.63 0.63
C GLU A 286 -7.64 2.61 -0.62
N LEU A 287 -7.59 3.67 -1.44
CA LEU A 287 -8.36 3.73 -2.67
C LEU A 287 -8.02 2.59 -3.64
N GLY A 288 -6.72 2.30 -3.81
CA GLY A 288 -6.25 1.24 -4.69
C GLY A 288 -6.79 -0.13 -4.29
N ASP A 289 -6.86 -0.41 -2.99
CA ASP A 289 -7.38 -1.69 -2.48
C ASP A 289 -8.89 -1.78 -2.50
N LEU A 290 -9.61 -0.68 -2.26
CA LEU A 290 -11.06 -0.63 -2.45
C LEU A 290 -11.44 -0.94 -3.90
N VAL A 291 -10.74 -0.35 -4.87
CA VAL A 291 -11.09 -0.51 -6.28
C VAL A 291 -10.71 -1.88 -6.84
N LYS A 292 -9.66 -2.53 -6.32
CA LYS A 292 -9.35 -3.95 -6.64
C LYS A 292 -10.56 -4.85 -6.37
N ALA A 293 -11.31 -4.61 -5.29
CA ALA A 293 -12.46 -5.43 -4.92
C ALA A 293 -13.65 -5.31 -5.89
N TYR A 294 -13.65 -4.29 -6.78
CA TYR A 294 -14.70 -4.11 -7.77
C TYR A 294 -14.53 -4.98 -9.01
N GLU A 295 -13.40 -5.68 -9.21
CA GLU A 295 -13.12 -6.43 -10.45
C GLU A 295 -14.27 -7.36 -10.84
N ASP A 296 -14.84 -8.08 -9.88
CA ASP A 296 -15.93 -9.04 -10.07
C ASP A 296 -17.34 -8.48 -9.81
N LEU A 297 -17.47 -7.20 -9.47
CA LEU A 297 -18.78 -6.61 -9.17
C LEU A 297 -19.56 -6.23 -10.45
N PRO A 298 -20.91 -6.27 -10.41
CA PRO A 298 -21.76 -5.86 -11.52
C PRO A 298 -21.47 -4.43 -12.02
N ALA A 299 -21.62 -4.22 -13.33
CA ALA A 299 -21.36 -2.92 -13.98
C ALA A 299 -22.11 -1.75 -13.34
N LYS A 300 -23.36 -1.96 -12.92
CA LYS A 300 -24.15 -0.94 -12.22
C LYS A 300 -23.46 -0.46 -10.93
N LEU A 301 -22.91 -1.36 -10.13
CA LEU A 301 -22.22 -1.00 -8.89
C LEU A 301 -20.86 -0.34 -9.16
N LYS A 302 -20.18 -0.71 -10.25
CA LYS A 302 -18.96 -0.04 -10.71
C LYS A 302 -19.25 1.42 -11.10
N LEU A 303 -20.37 1.68 -11.78
CA LEU A 303 -20.80 3.03 -12.15
C LEU A 303 -21.05 3.91 -10.90
N GLU A 304 -21.76 3.39 -9.91
CA GLU A 304 -22.00 4.13 -8.65
C GLU A 304 -20.68 4.51 -7.94
N ALA A 305 -19.69 3.61 -7.94
CA ALA A 305 -18.37 3.90 -7.40
C ALA A 305 -17.57 4.90 -8.26
N LEU A 306 -17.68 4.82 -9.59
CA LEU A 306 -17.06 5.76 -10.52
C LEU A 306 -17.58 7.18 -10.30
N GLN A 307 -18.88 7.34 -10.08
CA GLN A 307 -19.52 8.63 -9.78
C GLN A 307 -19.10 9.24 -8.43
N ALA A 308 -18.51 8.45 -7.52
CA ALA A 308 -17.98 8.93 -6.25
C ALA A 308 -16.50 9.36 -6.30
N LEU A 309 -15.80 9.13 -7.43
CA LEU A 309 -14.40 9.50 -7.59
C LEU A 309 -14.10 10.99 -7.85
N PRO A 310 -14.98 11.83 -8.43
CA PRO A 310 -14.64 13.23 -8.74
C PRO A 310 -14.08 14.04 -7.56
N PRO A 311 -14.63 13.97 -6.32
CA PRO A 311 -14.07 14.68 -5.16
C PRO A 311 -12.66 14.19 -4.74
N VAL A 312 -12.30 12.95 -5.10
CA VAL A 312 -10.99 12.34 -4.83
C VAL A 312 -9.96 12.78 -5.89
N ALA A 313 -10.44 13.02 -7.12
CA ALA A 313 -9.63 13.51 -8.24
C ALA A 313 -9.46 15.05 -8.27
N ASP A 314 -10.11 15.78 -7.36
CA ASP A 314 -10.11 17.25 -7.31
C ASP A 314 -8.68 17.83 -7.34
N PRO A 315 -8.39 18.86 -8.16
CA PRO A 315 -7.03 19.41 -8.32
C PRO A 315 -6.35 19.87 -7.03
N ASN A 316 -7.10 20.24 -5.99
CA ASN A 316 -6.58 20.65 -4.69
C ASN A 316 -6.16 19.46 -3.80
N ARG A 317 -6.41 18.22 -4.26
CA ARG A 317 -6.03 17.00 -3.55
C ARG A 317 -4.54 16.68 -3.73
N PRO A 318 -3.93 15.94 -2.78
CA PRO A 318 -2.56 15.47 -2.94
C PRO A 318 -2.36 14.72 -4.26
N ALA A 319 -1.29 15.06 -4.97
CA ALA A 319 -0.87 14.49 -6.26
C ALA A 319 -1.08 12.97 -6.34
N ARG A 320 -0.57 12.23 -5.35
CA ARG A 320 -0.62 10.78 -5.32
C ARG A 320 -2.05 10.21 -5.25
N LEU A 321 -2.91 10.84 -4.45
CA LEU A 321 -4.32 10.43 -4.33
C LEU A 321 -5.09 10.69 -5.64
N ARG A 322 -4.85 11.84 -6.27
CA ARG A 322 -5.39 12.14 -7.62
C ARG A 322 -4.94 11.10 -8.64
N GLY A 323 -3.64 10.78 -8.62
CA GLY A 323 -3.04 9.70 -9.40
C GLY A 323 -3.81 8.38 -9.34
N THR A 324 -4.12 7.95 -8.11
CA THR A 324 -4.85 6.71 -7.88
C THR A 324 -6.33 6.82 -8.26
N ALA A 325 -6.95 8.00 -8.16
CA ALA A 325 -8.32 8.22 -8.64
C ALA A 325 -8.45 7.99 -10.16
N TRP A 326 -7.47 8.38 -10.97
CA TRP A 326 -7.50 8.10 -12.43
C TRP A 326 -7.33 6.61 -12.73
N PHE A 327 -6.43 5.95 -12.01
CA PHE A 327 -6.27 4.50 -12.10
C PHE A 327 -7.57 3.78 -11.70
N ALA A 328 -8.24 4.29 -10.66
CA ALA A 328 -9.51 3.78 -10.21
C ALA A 328 -10.61 3.95 -11.27
N ALA A 329 -10.71 5.15 -11.87
CA ALA A 329 -11.69 5.44 -12.91
C ALA A 329 -11.57 4.45 -14.08
N ARG A 330 -10.36 4.19 -14.57
CA ARG A 330 -10.12 3.17 -15.60
C ARG A 330 -10.58 1.78 -15.17
N ARG A 331 -10.32 1.37 -13.92
CA ARG A 331 -10.71 0.03 -13.45
C ARG A 331 -12.22 -0.15 -13.33
N LEU A 332 -12.94 0.93 -13.02
CA LEU A 332 -14.39 0.95 -12.93
C LEU A 332 -15.05 1.17 -14.31
N PHE A 333 -14.29 1.59 -15.31
CA PHE A 333 -14.77 1.90 -16.64
C PHE A 333 -15.40 0.68 -17.32
N ASN A 334 -16.65 0.85 -17.76
CA ASN A 334 -17.35 -0.08 -18.63
C ASN A 334 -17.66 0.62 -19.97
N PRO A 335 -16.95 0.28 -21.06
CA PRO A 335 -17.19 0.92 -22.37
C PRO A 335 -18.57 0.61 -22.94
N ARG A 336 -19.31 -0.36 -22.38
CA ARG A 336 -20.67 -0.68 -22.82
C ARG A 336 -21.73 0.30 -22.32
N ASP A 337 -21.41 1.04 -21.27
CA ASP A 337 -22.33 1.93 -20.59
C ASP A 337 -21.98 3.39 -20.95
N PRO A 338 -22.86 4.11 -21.68
CA PRO A 338 -22.63 5.50 -22.06
C PRO A 338 -22.36 6.42 -20.87
N VAL A 339 -22.99 6.16 -19.72
CA VAL A 339 -22.76 6.96 -18.50
C VAL A 339 -21.38 6.66 -17.95
N SER A 340 -20.98 5.38 -17.88
CA SER A 340 -19.63 5.02 -17.44
C SER A 340 -18.54 5.63 -18.32
N ARG A 341 -18.77 5.68 -19.63
CA ARG A 341 -17.90 6.37 -20.59
C ARG A 341 -17.79 7.87 -20.28
N GLN A 342 -18.92 8.55 -20.14
CA GLN A 342 -18.96 9.98 -19.84
C GLN A 342 -18.24 10.32 -18.53
N GLU A 343 -18.52 9.58 -17.46
CA GLU A 343 -17.91 9.79 -16.14
C GLU A 343 -16.40 9.55 -16.15
N THR A 344 -15.95 8.47 -16.80
CA THR A 344 -14.51 8.16 -16.93
C THR A 344 -13.79 9.28 -17.66
N LEU A 345 -14.34 9.74 -18.79
CA LEU A 345 -13.73 10.81 -19.57
C LEU A 345 -13.74 12.14 -18.81
N ALA A 346 -14.80 12.47 -18.09
CA ALA A 346 -14.86 13.69 -17.27
C ALA A 346 -13.77 13.71 -16.19
N ILE A 347 -13.56 12.58 -15.49
CA ILE A 347 -12.49 12.44 -14.48
C ILE A 347 -11.10 12.60 -15.12
N LEU A 348 -10.90 12.03 -16.32
CA LEU A 348 -9.64 12.17 -17.02
C LEU A 348 -9.42 13.61 -17.50
N GLN A 349 -10.43 14.27 -18.06
CA GLN A 349 -10.34 15.64 -18.59
C GLN A 349 -10.07 16.69 -17.52
N ALA A 350 -10.50 16.46 -16.28
CA ALA A 350 -10.25 17.37 -15.17
C ALA A 350 -8.76 17.48 -14.75
N TYR A 351 -7.88 16.67 -15.35
CA TYR A 351 -6.47 16.63 -14.98
C TYR A 351 -5.64 17.77 -15.60
N ASP A 352 -4.89 18.47 -14.75
CA ASP A 352 -3.88 19.44 -15.16
C ASP A 352 -2.52 18.75 -15.43
N LEU A 353 -2.07 18.86 -16.68
CA LEU A 353 -0.81 18.30 -17.19
C LEU A 353 0.45 19.03 -16.68
N SER A 354 0.31 20.04 -15.81
CA SER A 354 1.43 20.79 -15.24
C SER A 354 2.33 19.95 -14.32
N ASP A 355 1.80 18.92 -13.66
CA ASP A 355 2.58 18.00 -12.84
C ASP A 355 3.22 16.91 -13.71
N ARG A 356 4.51 17.05 -14.00
CA ARG A 356 5.28 16.11 -14.82
C ARG A 356 5.19 14.66 -14.31
N GLN A 357 5.39 14.44 -13.01
CA GLN A 357 5.53 13.08 -12.47
C GLN A 357 4.20 12.32 -12.55
N LEU A 358 3.10 13.00 -12.24
CA LEU A 358 1.76 12.44 -12.37
C LEU A 358 1.35 12.25 -13.84
N SER A 359 1.66 13.21 -14.70
CA SER A 359 1.29 13.19 -16.12
C SER A 359 1.83 11.96 -16.84
N LEU A 360 3.04 11.51 -16.49
CA LEU A 360 3.63 10.32 -17.08
C LEU A 360 2.78 9.06 -16.82
N ASN A 361 2.22 8.91 -15.62
CA ASN A 361 1.37 7.75 -15.30
C ASN A 361 -0.05 7.91 -15.85
N TYR A 362 -0.57 9.14 -15.81
CA TYR A 362 -1.90 9.51 -16.28
C TYR A 362 -2.11 9.18 -17.77
N LEU A 363 -1.17 9.54 -18.65
CA LEU A 363 -1.31 9.35 -20.10
C LEU A 363 -1.47 7.87 -20.50
N GLY A 364 -0.86 6.95 -19.74
CA GLY A 364 -1.07 5.51 -19.95
C GLY A 364 -2.48 5.05 -19.58
N GLN A 365 -3.15 5.70 -18.60
CA GLN A 365 -4.55 5.39 -18.27
C GLN A 365 -5.50 5.95 -19.33
N VAL A 366 -5.23 7.15 -19.84
CA VAL A 366 -5.98 7.75 -20.96
C VAL A 366 -5.93 6.85 -22.18
N GLN A 367 -4.73 6.41 -22.58
CA GLN A 367 -4.55 5.50 -23.71
C GLN A 367 -5.33 4.20 -23.55
N ALA A 368 -5.26 3.58 -22.37
CA ALA A 368 -5.95 2.33 -22.11
C ALA A 368 -7.48 2.49 -22.15
N ALA A 369 -8.02 3.58 -21.60
CA ALA A 369 -9.45 3.89 -21.66
C ALA A 369 -9.92 4.18 -23.10
N THR A 370 -9.16 5.01 -23.83
CA THR A 370 -9.39 5.35 -25.25
C THR A 370 -9.44 4.09 -26.11
N LEU A 371 -8.50 3.16 -25.89
CA LEU A 371 -8.43 1.89 -26.61
C LEU A 371 -9.59 0.94 -26.26
N ALA A 372 -9.99 0.89 -24.98
CA ALA A 372 -11.13 0.08 -24.55
C ALA A 372 -12.46 0.57 -25.17
N ASP A 373 -12.68 1.89 -25.18
CA ASP A 373 -13.83 2.53 -25.84
C ASP A 373 -13.82 2.24 -27.35
N THR A 374 -12.66 2.45 -27.99
CA THR A 374 -12.48 2.23 -29.43
C THR A 374 -12.75 0.79 -29.84
N ARG A 375 -12.25 -0.18 -29.07
CA ARG A 375 -12.45 -1.61 -29.32
C ARG A 375 -13.91 -2.01 -29.21
N TYR A 376 -14.65 -1.41 -28.28
CA TYR A 376 -16.04 -1.77 -28.04
C TYR A 376 -16.96 -1.17 -29.10
N HIS A 377 -16.80 0.12 -29.40
CA HIS A 377 -17.66 0.82 -30.36
C HIS A 377 -17.21 0.67 -31.81
N TYR A 378 -16.05 0.05 -32.05
CA TYR A 378 -15.45 -0.09 -33.37
C TYR A 378 -15.30 1.27 -34.09
N ARG A 379 -14.97 2.34 -33.35
CA ARG A 379 -14.74 3.71 -33.86
C ARG A 379 -13.77 4.44 -32.93
N HIS A 380 -13.10 5.47 -33.40
CA HIS A 380 -12.18 6.24 -32.56
C HIS A 380 -12.87 6.96 -31.40
N CYS A 381 -12.21 6.95 -30.24
CA CYS A 381 -12.62 7.71 -29.06
C CYS A 381 -12.01 9.12 -29.13
N GLU A 382 -12.69 10.04 -29.83
CA GLU A 382 -12.18 11.39 -30.12
C GLU A 382 -11.81 12.18 -28.86
N GLU A 383 -12.56 12.01 -27.76
CA GLU A 383 -12.25 12.66 -26.48
C GLU A 383 -10.92 12.17 -25.91
N GLY A 384 -10.66 10.86 -25.95
CA GLY A 384 -9.41 10.27 -25.49
C GLY A 384 -8.22 10.65 -26.38
N ILE A 385 -8.43 10.69 -27.69
CA ILE A 385 -7.46 11.20 -28.67
C ILE A 385 -7.12 12.66 -28.39
N SER A 386 -8.14 13.48 -28.11
CA SER A 386 -7.95 14.91 -27.80
C SER A 386 -7.11 15.12 -26.55
N ILE A 387 -7.31 14.31 -25.50
CA ILE A 387 -6.49 14.37 -24.27
C ILE A 387 -5.03 14.00 -24.58
N LEU A 388 -4.78 12.94 -25.37
CA LEU A 388 -3.43 12.58 -25.78
C LEU A 388 -2.77 13.69 -26.59
N TYR A 389 -3.53 14.33 -27.49
CA TYR A 389 -3.04 15.46 -28.26
C TYR A 389 -2.67 16.65 -27.38
N LEU A 390 -3.51 17.03 -26.42
CA LEU A 390 -3.18 18.05 -25.41
C LEU A 390 -1.91 17.69 -24.62
N GLY A 391 -1.73 16.41 -24.30
CA GLY A 391 -0.50 15.87 -23.72
C GLY A 391 0.74 16.17 -24.56
N MET A 392 0.64 16.02 -25.89
CA MET A 392 1.74 16.32 -26.81
C MET A 392 2.07 17.81 -26.91
N LEU A 393 1.06 18.67 -26.73
CA LEU A 393 1.20 20.12 -26.70
C LEU A 393 1.63 20.68 -25.34
N SER A 394 1.82 19.83 -24.33
CA SER A 394 2.30 20.23 -23.01
C SER A 394 3.63 21.00 -23.11
N ALA A 395 3.85 21.94 -22.17
CA ALA A 395 5.08 22.71 -22.07
C ALA A 395 6.29 21.90 -21.55
N ASP A 396 6.08 20.64 -21.11
CA ASP A 396 7.15 19.74 -20.66
C ASP A 396 7.48 18.69 -21.75
N GLU A 397 8.75 18.64 -22.19
CA GLU A 397 9.19 17.73 -23.24
C GLU A 397 9.00 16.25 -22.89
N ALA A 398 9.15 15.87 -21.62
CA ALA A 398 8.98 14.47 -21.21
C ALA A 398 7.51 14.05 -21.23
N VAL A 399 6.60 14.94 -20.81
CA VAL A 399 5.15 14.73 -20.94
C VAL A 399 4.74 14.66 -22.40
N SER A 400 5.21 15.60 -23.22
CA SER A 400 4.97 15.64 -24.66
C SER A 400 5.42 14.34 -25.35
N TYR A 401 6.65 13.89 -25.08
CA TYR A 401 7.19 12.66 -25.63
C TYR A 401 6.42 11.42 -25.15
N LYS A 402 6.04 11.36 -23.87
CA LYS A 402 5.22 10.27 -23.33
C LYS A 402 3.87 10.21 -24.03
N ALA A 403 3.19 11.34 -24.23
CA ALA A 403 1.90 11.38 -24.91
C ALA A 403 2.01 10.87 -26.35
N ALA A 404 3.06 11.27 -27.09
CA ALA A 404 3.33 10.73 -28.43
C ALA A 404 3.57 9.22 -28.43
N ARG A 405 4.29 8.69 -27.43
CA ARG A 405 4.48 7.23 -27.30
C ARG A 405 3.17 6.50 -27.06
N GLU A 406 2.32 7.01 -26.18
CA GLU A 406 1.03 6.40 -25.89
C GLU A 406 0.07 6.49 -27.10
N TRP A 407 0.12 7.57 -27.87
CA TRP A 407 -0.57 7.70 -29.15
C TRP A 407 -0.11 6.66 -30.17
N ILE A 408 1.21 6.50 -30.37
CA ILE A 408 1.76 5.49 -31.28
C ILE A 408 1.33 4.08 -30.86
N ASP A 409 1.31 3.76 -29.57
CA ASP A 409 0.80 2.46 -29.10
C ASP A 409 -0.70 2.29 -29.38
N TYR A 410 -1.52 3.32 -29.15
CA TYR A 410 -2.94 3.31 -29.54
C TYR A 410 -3.12 3.02 -31.05
N CYS A 411 -2.37 3.75 -31.88
CA CYS A 411 -2.32 3.59 -33.32
C CYS A 411 -1.99 2.16 -33.75
N GLU A 412 -0.91 1.59 -33.23
CA GLU A 412 -0.50 0.21 -33.51
C GLU A 412 -1.56 -0.82 -33.09
N GLN A 413 -2.23 -0.59 -31.96
CA GLN A 413 -3.30 -1.47 -31.49
C GLN A 413 -4.53 -1.41 -32.41
N CYS A 414 -4.88 -0.23 -32.93
CA CYS A 414 -5.94 -0.08 -33.93
C CYS A 414 -5.55 -0.75 -35.26
N ARG A 415 -4.30 -0.56 -35.72
CA ARG A 415 -3.74 -1.21 -36.92
C ARG A 415 -3.86 -2.73 -36.86
N ARG A 416 -3.35 -3.34 -35.78
CA ARG A 416 -3.40 -4.80 -35.55
C ARG A 416 -4.82 -5.36 -35.57
N ARG A 417 -5.81 -4.55 -35.16
CA ARG A 417 -7.21 -4.93 -35.06
C ARG A 417 -8.06 -4.46 -36.24
N ARG A 418 -7.48 -3.74 -37.20
CA ARG A 418 -8.17 -3.15 -38.37
C ARG A 418 -9.36 -2.26 -37.98
N ILE A 419 -9.22 -1.48 -36.90
CA ILE A 419 -10.25 -0.54 -36.45
C ILE A 419 -9.90 0.86 -36.98
N HIS A 420 -10.56 1.26 -38.08
CA HIS A 420 -10.44 2.60 -38.69
C HIS A 420 -9.00 3.12 -38.80
N TRP A 421 -8.05 2.21 -39.03
CA TRP A 421 -6.62 2.51 -38.99
C TRP A 421 -6.23 3.56 -40.05
N GLU A 422 -6.93 3.56 -41.17
CA GLU A 422 -6.67 4.37 -42.34
C GLU A 422 -6.68 5.88 -42.04
N GLU A 423 -7.44 6.32 -41.02
CA GLU A 423 -7.57 7.72 -40.63
C GLU A 423 -6.47 8.20 -39.66
N LEU A 424 -5.79 7.27 -38.97
CA LEU A 424 -4.84 7.59 -37.91
C LEU A 424 -3.49 8.16 -38.39
N PRO A 425 -2.93 7.76 -39.56
CA PRO A 425 -1.76 8.40 -40.14
C PRO A 425 -1.97 9.89 -40.40
N ASP A 426 -3.12 10.29 -40.95
CA ASP A 426 -3.45 11.69 -41.21
C ASP A 426 -3.51 12.52 -39.91
N LYS A 427 -4.19 12.01 -38.87
CA LYS A 427 -4.17 12.63 -37.54
C LYS A 427 -2.76 12.72 -36.96
N THR A 428 -1.92 11.71 -37.21
CA THR A 428 -0.53 11.71 -36.72
C THR A 428 0.33 12.77 -37.41
N TYR A 429 0.12 13.02 -38.71
CA TYR A 429 0.74 14.14 -39.42
C TYR A 429 0.36 15.48 -38.78
N GLU A 430 -0.94 15.70 -38.52
CA GLU A 430 -1.42 16.92 -37.85
C GLU A 430 -0.78 17.12 -36.47
N MET A 431 -0.75 16.06 -35.65
CA MET A 431 -0.12 16.12 -34.33
C MET A 431 1.38 16.39 -34.40
N ARG A 432 2.10 15.75 -35.34
CA ARG A 432 3.53 16.00 -35.56
C ARG A 432 3.79 17.48 -35.90
N ASP A 433 2.98 18.05 -36.77
CA ASP A 433 3.19 19.42 -37.25
C ASP A 433 2.87 20.48 -36.18
N ALA A 434 1.96 20.16 -35.25
CA ALA A 434 1.60 21.04 -34.14
C ALA A 434 2.58 21.00 -32.95
N VAL A 435 3.37 19.94 -32.79
CA VAL A 435 4.20 19.74 -31.60
C VAL A 435 5.48 20.59 -31.64
N PHE A 436 5.75 21.31 -30.56
CA PHE A 436 6.92 22.19 -30.42
C PHE A 436 8.25 21.40 -30.34
N PHE A 437 8.30 20.35 -29.52
CA PHE A 437 9.54 19.65 -29.21
C PHE A 437 10.04 18.78 -30.36
N LYS A 438 11.31 18.98 -30.74
CA LYS A 438 11.96 18.21 -31.80
C LYS A 438 11.94 16.71 -31.51
N LYS A 439 12.27 16.29 -30.29
CA LYS A 439 12.31 14.87 -29.91
C LYS A 439 10.97 14.16 -30.09
N THR A 440 9.88 14.82 -29.73
CA THR A 440 8.53 14.29 -29.92
C THR A 440 8.17 14.21 -31.41
N ARG A 441 8.50 15.24 -32.20
CA ARG A 441 8.30 15.24 -33.66
C ARG A 441 9.09 14.14 -34.37
N ASP A 442 10.34 13.94 -33.99
CA ASP A 442 11.20 12.90 -34.55
C ASP A 442 10.61 11.50 -34.25
N HIS A 443 10.00 11.32 -33.06
CA HIS A 443 9.34 10.07 -32.69
C HIS A 443 8.09 9.78 -33.54
N LEU A 444 7.23 10.80 -33.74
CA LEU A 444 6.04 10.68 -34.59
C LEU A 444 6.41 10.47 -36.06
N THR A 445 7.44 11.17 -36.55
CA THR A 445 7.98 11.01 -37.91
C THR A 445 8.45 9.58 -38.14
N LYS A 446 9.20 9.03 -37.18
CA LYS A 446 9.66 7.64 -37.27
C LYS A 446 8.49 6.66 -37.38
N ALA A 447 7.47 6.82 -36.53
CA ALA A 447 6.29 5.94 -36.59
C ALA A 447 5.56 6.05 -37.94
N LEU A 448 5.39 7.25 -38.47
CA LEU A 448 4.80 7.47 -39.79
C LEU A 448 5.60 6.79 -40.92
N CYS A 449 6.94 6.85 -40.87
CA CYS A 449 7.79 6.14 -41.81
C CYS A 449 7.62 4.61 -41.69
N ASP A 450 7.59 4.09 -40.46
CA ASP A 450 7.42 2.66 -40.19
C ASP A 450 6.03 2.13 -40.64
N TRP A 451 5.03 3.01 -40.79
CA TRP A 451 3.68 2.66 -41.20
C TRP A 451 3.45 2.63 -42.71
N GLU A 452 4.40 3.11 -43.52
CA GLU A 452 4.32 3.18 -44.99
C GLU A 452 2.91 3.48 -45.53
N VAL A 453 2.38 4.64 -45.18
CA VAL A 453 1.38 5.31 -46.02
C VAL A 453 2.17 6.16 -47.01
N PRO A 454 2.09 5.91 -48.34
CA PRO A 454 2.75 6.75 -49.32
C PRO A 454 2.29 8.19 -49.13
N ASP A 455 3.24 9.09 -48.86
CA ASP A 455 3.03 10.51 -48.66
C ASP A 455 2.36 11.11 -49.92
N GLN A 456 1.02 11.21 -49.92
CA GLN A 456 0.24 11.80 -51.01
C GLN A 456 -0.03 13.29 -50.82
N ARG A 457 0.64 13.97 -49.87
CA ARG A 457 0.52 15.42 -49.74
C ARG A 457 1.66 16.11 -50.49
N PRO A 458 1.37 17.10 -51.36
CA PRO A 458 2.42 17.83 -52.05
C PRO A 458 3.25 18.60 -51.02
N LYS A 459 4.58 18.44 -51.10
CA LYS A 459 5.53 19.27 -50.35
C LYS A 459 5.22 20.74 -50.64
N ALA A 460 4.77 21.47 -49.62
CA ALA A 460 4.71 22.93 -49.69
C ALA A 460 6.15 23.45 -49.77
N TYR A 461 6.40 24.28 -50.78
CA TYR A 461 7.66 24.99 -51.04
C TYR A 461 7.93 26.07 -49.99
#